data_AF-A0A7J9X8A7-F1
#
_entry.id   AF-A0A7J9X8A7-F1
#
_cell.length_a   1.000
_cell.length_b   1.000
_cell.length_c   1.000
_cell.angle_alpha   90.00
_cell.angle_beta   90.00
_cell.angle_gamma   90.00
#
_symmetry.space_group_name_H-M   'P 1'
#
loop_
_entity.id
_entity.type
_entity.pdbx_description
1 polymer ?
#
loop_
_entity_poly.entity_id
_entity_poly.type
_entity_poly.pdbx_seq_one_letter_code
_entity_poly.pdbx_strand_id
1 'polypeptide(L)'
;MIYVYGIGESSSGAPALPGLDDAPLQVLDRAGVAAVYSRHAALHLSVAAELVFAHERVVEAMLARGSVLPLRFGTRLDSEERLARELAQRRDELVDGLRRVRGRVEVGVRILRERSHPADAEDRVRSGRDYLLSRAAEQRRASEVTRDLHEPLAERADASVLREYPAPPDVMVGTYLLPADRATDFSAYAEALGTRHADMRAHVTGPWPPYNFVSEGTR
;
A
#
# COMPACT_ATOMS: atom_id res chain seq x y z
N MET A 1 12.65 5.49 -23.98
CA MET A 1 11.48 5.47 -23.08
C MET A 1 11.83 6.10 -21.75
N ILE A 2 10.85 6.44 -20.92
CA ILE A 2 11.07 6.92 -19.55
C ILE A 2 10.37 6.01 -18.54
N TYR A 3 11.02 5.78 -17.40
CA TYR A 3 10.48 5.07 -16.25
C TYR A 3 10.19 6.08 -15.15
N VAL A 4 8.98 6.08 -14.59
CA VAL A 4 8.52 7.08 -13.62
C VAL A 4 8.36 6.41 -12.26
N TYR A 5 8.96 6.99 -11.22
CA TYR A 5 8.96 6.42 -9.87
C TYR A 5 7.82 6.96 -9.01
N GLY A 6 7.61 8.27 -9.07
CA GLY A 6 6.71 8.96 -8.18
C GLY A 6 6.45 10.40 -8.64
N ILE A 7 5.39 10.99 -8.09
CA ILE A 7 5.09 12.41 -8.22
C ILE A 7 5.24 13.03 -6.84
N GLY A 8 6.02 14.10 -6.73
CA GLY A 8 6.22 14.86 -5.50
C GLY A 8 5.91 16.34 -5.67
N GLU A 9 6.22 17.11 -4.63
CA GLU A 9 6.12 18.56 -4.67
C GLU A 9 7.26 19.16 -5.54
N SER A 10 6.95 20.22 -6.30
CA SER A 10 7.90 20.93 -7.16
C SER A 10 9.23 21.31 -6.49
N SER A 11 9.17 21.67 -5.20
CA SER A 11 10.33 22.09 -4.41
C SER A 11 11.26 20.96 -4.00
N SER A 12 10.85 19.70 -4.10
CA SER A 12 11.60 18.56 -3.53
C SER A 12 12.80 18.15 -4.39
N GLY A 13 12.78 18.39 -5.69
CA GLY A 13 13.83 17.98 -6.63
C GLY A 13 14.03 16.45 -6.71
N ALA A 14 15.09 16.01 -7.38
CA ALA A 14 15.44 14.59 -7.46
C ALA A 14 16.21 14.16 -6.20
N PRO A 15 15.94 12.94 -5.68
CA PRO A 15 16.81 12.31 -4.70
C PRO A 15 18.25 12.11 -5.23
N ALA A 16 19.24 12.18 -4.33
CA ALA A 16 20.65 11.99 -4.66
C ALA A 16 21.06 10.51 -4.58
N LEU A 17 20.42 9.67 -5.39
CA LEU A 17 20.75 8.25 -5.55
C LEU A 17 20.50 7.79 -6.99
N PRO A 18 21.11 6.68 -7.44
CA PRO A 18 20.80 6.08 -8.72
C PRO A 18 19.35 5.56 -8.78
N GLY A 19 18.76 5.61 -9.98
CA GLY A 19 17.53 4.90 -10.30
C GLY A 19 17.77 3.43 -10.69
N LEU A 20 16.83 2.85 -11.44
CA LEU A 20 16.98 1.54 -12.06
C LEU A 20 18.18 1.54 -13.02
N ASP A 21 18.91 0.41 -13.07
CA ASP A 21 20.12 0.22 -13.89
C ASP A 21 21.15 1.35 -13.74
N ASP A 22 21.28 1.89 -12.51
CA ASP A 22 22.13 3.02 -12.16
C ASP A 22 21.87 4.32 -12.95
N ALA A 23 20.71 4.42 -13.60
CA ALA A 23 20.36 5.57 -14.41
C ALA A 23 20.20 6.84 -13.54
N PRO A 24 20.66 8.00 -14.02
CA PRO A 24 20.48 9.26 -13.30
C PRO A 24 19.00 9.62 -13.20
N LEU A 25 18.59 10.05 -12.00
CA LEU A 25 17.25 10.57 -11.77
C LEU A 25 17.10 11.98 -12.34
N GLN A 26 15.95 12.23 -12.96
CA GLN A 26 15.58 13.49 -13.58
C GLN A 26 14.23 13.92 -13.04
N VAL A 27 13.99 15.23 -13.08
CA VAL A 27 12.74 15.84 -12.61
C VAL A 27 12.05 16.55 -13.75
N LEU A 28 10.77 16.28 -13.93
CA LEU A 28 9.90 17.09 -14.75
C LEU A 28 8.94 17.88 -13.86
N ASP A 29 9.23 19.16 -13.68
CA ASP A 29 8.37 20.10 -12.95
C ASP A 29 7.27 20.66 -13.86
N ARG A 30 6.01 20.57 -13.43
CA ARG A 30 4.89 21.26 -14.08
C ARG A 30 3.88 21.76 -13.04
N ALA A 31 3.74 23.08 -12.96
CA ALA A 31 2.62 23.77 -12.32
C ALA A 31 2.33 23.37 -10.85
N GLY A 32 3.36 23.09 -10.07
CA GLY A 32 3.27 22.78 -8.63
C GLY A 32 3.40 21.31 -8.26
N VAL A 33 3.58 20.43 -9.26
CA VAL A 33 3.94 19.02 -9.06
C VAL A 33 5.18 18.68 -9.88
N ALA A 34 5.95 17.69 -9.40
CA ALA A 34 7.17 17.23 -10.05
C ALA A 34 7.18 15.70 -10.16
N ALA A 35 7.39 15.17 -11.35
CA ALA A 35 7.63 13.75 -11.55
C ALA A 35 9.12 13.44 -11.49
N VAL A 36 9.50 12.42 -10.73
CA VAL A 36 10.86 11.86 -10.73
C VAL A 36 10.88 10.66 -11.67
N TYR A 37 11.79 10.68 -12.63
CA TYR A 37 11.89 9.68 -13.69
C TYR A 37 13.34 9.43 -14.10
N SER A 38 13.59 8.37 -14.86
CA SER A 38 14.87 8.06 -15.50
C SER A 38 14.67 7.67 -16.96
N ARG A 39 15.65 7.95 -17.82
CA ARG A 39 15.63 7.60 -19.25
C ARG A 39 16.30 6.24 -19.49
N HIS A 40 15.68 5.44 -20.35
CA HIS A 40 16.15 4.11 -20.70
C HIS A 40 16.06 3.87 -22.21
N ALA A 41 17.13 3.34 -22.80
CA ALA A 41 17.14 2.86 -24.18
C ALA A 41 16.38 1.53 -24.30
N ALA A 42 16.67 0.62 -23.38
CA ALA A 42 15.92 -0.60 -23.12
C ALA A 42 15.88 -0.83 -21.60
N LEU A 43 14.79 -1.37 -21.08
CA LEU A 43 14.65 -1.69 -19.66
C LEU A 43 13.96 -3.07 -19.53
N HIS A 44 14.70 -4.05 -19.03
CA HIS A 44 14.24 -5.43 -18.92
C HIS A 44 13.80 -5.75 -17.48
N LEU A 45 12.51 -5.60 -17.21
CA LEU A 45 11.92 -5.84 -15.88
C LEU A 45 11.84 -7.35 -15.51
N SER A 46 12.48 -8.24 -16.28
CA SER A 46 12.40 -9.70 -16.11
C SER A 46 13.16 -10.22 -14.89
N VAL A 47 14.14 -9.47 -14.36
CA VAL A 47 14.79 -9.74 -13.06
C VAL A 47 14.21 -8.77 -12.04
N ALA A 48 12.96 -9.01 -11.65
CA ALA A 48 12.13 -8.00 -11.01
C ALA A 48 12.58 -7.62 -9.59
N ALA A 49 13.17 -8.52 -8.80
CA ALA A 49 13.40 -8.28 -7.38
C ALA A 49 14.35 -7.09 -7.11
N GLU A 50 15.54 -7.09 -7.70
CA GLU A 50 16.52 -6.01 -7.53
C GLU A 50 15.98 -4.67 -8.05
N LEU A 51 15.26 -4.70 -9.17
CA LEU A 51 14.64 -3.51 -9.76
C LEU A 51 13.48 -2.98 -8.91
N VAL A 52 12.69 -3.85 -8.29
CA VAL A 52 11.65 -3.46 -7.33
C VAL A 52 12.31 -2.77 -6.14
N PHE A 53 13.36 -3.35 -5.55
CA PHE A 53 14.08 -2.68 -4.46
C PHE A 53 14.70 -1.34 -4.88
N ALA A 54 15.25 -1.24 -6.09
CA ALA A 54 15.78 0.01 -6.59
C ALA A 54 14.68 1.06 -6.79
N HIS A 55 13.51 0.67 -7.29
CA HIS A 55 12.33 1.54 -7.33
C HIS A 55 11.93 2.01 -5.94
N GLU A 56 11.77 1.09 -4.99
CA GLU A 56 11.35 1.43 -3.63
C GLU A 56 12.33 2.40 -2.96
N ARG A 57 13.65 2.20 -3.11
CA ARG A 57 14.65 3.13 -2.57
C ARG A 57 14.47 4.55 -3.10
N VAL A 58 14.14 4.72 -4.38
CA VAL A 58 13.88 6.05 -4.95
C VAL A 58 12.63 6.67 -4.34
N VAL A 59 11.56 5.90 -4.22
CA VAL A 59 10.28 6.37 -3.68
C VAL A 59 10.40 6.71 -2.19
N GLU A 60 11.09 5.89 -1.39
CA GLU A 60 11.39 6.17 0.02
C GLU A 60 12.22 7.44 0.17
N ALA A 61 13.21 7.65 -0.69
CA ALA A 61 14.01 8.86 -0.69
C ALA A 61 13.21 10.11 -1.12
N MET A 62 12.20 9.95 -1.98
CA MET A 62 11.24 11.02 -2.27
C MET A 62 10.38 11.34 -1.04
N LEU A 63 9.86 10.32 -0.35
CA LEU A 63 9.06 10.45 0.87
C LEU A 63 9.84 11.19 1.98
N ALA A 64 11.12 10.85 2.16
CA ALA A 64 12.00 11.51 3.13
C ALA A 64 12.21 13.02 2.85
N ARG A 65 11.95 13.47 1.62
CA ARG A 65 12.09 14.87 1.19
C ARG A 65 10.76 15.62 1.17
N GLY A 66 9.62 14.93 1.29
CA GLY A 66 8.29 15.53 1.29
C GLY A 66 7.19 14.56 0.86
N SER A 67 6.01 15.12 0.57
CA SER A 67 4.86 14.34 0.12
C SER A 67 5.16 13.65 -1.21
N VAL A 68 4.81 12.37 -1.33
CA VAL A 68 4.96 11.59 -2.56
C VAL A 68 3.68 10.84 -2.89
N LEU A 69 3.29 10.88 -4.16
CA LEU A 69 2.34 9.96 -4.77
C LEU A 69 3.16 8.90 -5.51
N PRO A 70 3.40 7.74 -4.89
CA PRO A 70 4.22 6.72 -5.50
C PRO A 70 3.48 6.08 -6.70
N LEU A 71 4.21 5.86 -7.80
CA LEU A 71 3.70 5.13 -8.96
C LEU A 71 4.04 3.65 -8.81
N ARG A 72 3.26 2.77 -9.45
CA ARG A 72 3.51 1.34 -9.38
C ARG A 72 4.84 1.00 -10.06
N PHE A 73 5.53 -0.02 -9.52
CA PHE A 73 6.67 -0.59 -10.22
C PHE A 73 6.28 -0.98 -11.66
N GLY A 74 7.05 -0.49 -12.62
CA GLY A 74 6.82 -0.78 -14.05
C GLY A 74 6.07 0.31 -14.81
N THR A 75 5.73 1.45 -14.20
CA THR A 75 5.16 2.58 -14.92
C THR A 75 6.17 3.16 -15.92
N ARG A 76 5.86 2.99 -17.20
CA ARG A 76 6.67 3.42 -18.34
C ARG A 76 5.86 4.33 -19.26
N LEU A 77 6.53 5.34 -19.80
CA LEU A 77 5.98 6.21 -20.83
C LEU A 77 6.96 6.31 -22.00
N ASP A 78 6.43 6.57 -23.20
CA ASP A 78 7.24 6.59 -24.41
C ASP A 78 8.13 7.85 -24.49
N SER A 79 7.70 8.96 -23.89
CA SER A 79 8.42 10.24 -23.94
C SER A 79 8.13 11.18 -22.76
N GLU A 80 9.00 12.18 -22.58
CA GLU A 80 8.83 13.25 -21.58
C GLU A 80 7.61 14.13 -21.90
N GLU A 81 7.32 14.38 -23.17
CA GLU A 81 6.15 15.15 -23.60
C GLU A 81 4.85 14.46 -23.20
N ARG A 82 4.82 13.12 -23.21
CA ARG A 82 3.67 12.37 -22.69
C ARG A 82 3.52 12.59 -21.19
N LEU A 83 4.60 12.45 -20.42
CA LEU A 83 4.58 12.74 -18.98
C LEU A 83 4.12 14.17 -18.68
N ALA A 84 4.61 15.15 -19.43
CA ALA A 84 4.20 16.55 -19.29
C ALA A 84 2.69 16.74 -19.48
N ARG A 85 2.10 16.05 -20.48
CA ARG A 85 0.65 16.10 -20.72
C ARG A 85 -0.14 15.46 -19.59
N GLU A 86 0.27 14.29 -19.11
CA GLU A 86 -0.39 13.59 -17.99
C GLU A 86 -0.37 14.45 -16.71
N LEU A 87 0.78 15.06 -16.39
CA LEU A 87 0.91 15.97 -15.24
C LEU A 87 0.01 17.19 -15.38
N ALA A 88 -0.09 17.79 -16.58
CA ALA A 88 -0.91 18.96 -16.81
C ALA A 88 -2.41 18.64 -16.74
N GLN A 89 -2.85 17.52 -17.33
CA GLN A 89 -4.26 17.11 -17.36
C GLN A 89 -4.80 16.74 -15.98
N ARG A 90 -3.95 16.16 -15.13
CA ARG A 90 -4.33 15.67 -13.79
C ARG A 90 -3.81 16.53 -12.66
N ARG A 91 -3.38 17.75 -12.96
CA ARG A 91 -2.72 18.66 -12.02
C ARG A 91 -3.48 18.78 -10.70
N ASP A 92 -4.76 19.13 -10.76
CA ASP A 92 -5.54 19.41 -9.55
C ASP A 92 -5.73 18.15 -8.70
N GLU A 93 -5.98 17.00 -9.34
CA GLU A 93 -6.05 15.69 -8.69
C GLU A 93 -4.72 15.34 -7.99
N LEU A 94 -3.58 15.55 -8.66
CA LEU A 94 -2.25 15.26 -8.11
C LEU A 94 -1.90 16.20 -6.94
N VAL A 95 -2.25 17.48 -7.06
CA VAL A 95 -2.04 18.46 -5.97
C VAL A 95 -2.88 18.09 -4.75
N ASP A 96 -4.14 17.71 -4.94
CA ASP A 96 -5.01 17.27 -3.84
C ASP A 96 -4.54 15.95 -3.23
N GLY A 97 -4.07 15.02 -4.05
CA GLY A 97 -3.42 13.80 -3.59
C GLY A 97 -2.23 14.10 -2.68
N LEU A 98 -1.30 14.96 -3.13
CA LEU A 98 -0.12 15.34 -2.35
C LEU A 98 -0.50 16.00 -1.02
N ARG A 99 -1.54 16.87 -1.01
CA ARG A 99 -2.05 17.46 0.23
C ARG A 99 -2.59 16.41 1.18
N ARG A 100 -3.34 15.43 0.67
CA ARG A 100 -3.93 14.35 1.47
C ARG A 100 -2.87 13.51 2.17
N VAL A 101 -1.75 13.22 1.51
CA VAL A 101 -0.70 12.34 2.03
C VAL A 101 0.47 13.08 2.70
N ARG A 102 0.42 14.41 2.80
CA ARG A 102 1.53 15.23 3.32
C ARG A 102 1.95 14.82 4.72
N GLY A 103 3.17 14.33 4.92
CA GLY A 103 3.66 13.89 6.25
C GLY A 103 2.96 12.63 6.77
N ARG A 104 2.24 11.91 5.91
CA ARG A 104 1.60 10.63 6.22
C ARG A 104 2.41 9.48 5.61
N VAL A 105 2.31 8.34 6.24
CA VAL A 105 2.86 7.05 5.80
C VAL A 105 1.77 5.99 5.85
N GLU A 106 2.01 4.90 5.15
CA GLU A 106 1.14 3.74 5.13
C GLU A 106 1.68 2.62 6.02
N VAL A 107 0.81 2.00 6.82
CA VAL A 107 1.10 0.78 7.55
C VAL A 107 0.15 -0.31 7.09
N GLY A 108 0.71 -1.46 6.71
CA GLY A 108 -0.06 -2.66 6.35
C GLY A 108 -0.26 -3.55 7.56
N VAL A 109 -1.49 -4.01 7.79
CA VAL A 109 -1.81 -4.97 8.86
C VAL A 109 -2.54 -6.17 8.24
N ARG A 110 -1.97 -7.36 8.43
CA ARG A 110 -2.60 -8.64 8.12
C ARG A 110 -2.84 -9.39 9.41
N ILE A 111 -4.08 -9.83 9.65
CA ILE A 111 -4.40 -10.74 10.75
C ILE A 111 -4.72 -12.09 10.16
N LEU A 112 -4.02 -13.11 10.63
CA LEU A 112 -4.12 -14.49 10.14
C LEU A 112 -4.66 -15.36 11.24
N ARG A 113 -5.49 -16.35 10.88
CA ARG A 113 -5.88 -17.41 11.80
C ARG A 113 -4.84 -18.52 11.77
N GLU A 114 -4.21 -18.79 12.90
CA GLU A 114 -3.40 -19.99 13.08
C GLU A 114 -4.36 -21.19 13.04
N ARG A 115 -4.12 -22.15 12.16
CA ARG A 115 -5.00 -23.33 12.01
C ARG A 115 -5.21 -24.00 13.37
N SER A 116 -6.45 -24.02 13.85
CA SER A 116 -6.90 -24.97 14.87
C SER A 116 -6.70 -26.40 14.32
N HIS A 117 -6.31 -27.33 15.20
CA HIS A 117 -5.99 -28.71 14.87
C HIS A 117 -7.07 -29.38 14.00
N PRO A 118 -6.70 -30.34 13.12
CA PRO A 118 -7.61 -31.06 12.23
C PRO A 118 -8.72 -31.90 12.92
N ALA A 119 -8.86 -31.82 14.25
CA ALA A 119 -9.86 -32.56 15.02
C ALA A 119 -11.30 -32.06 14.84
N ASP A 120 -11.54 -30.91 14.20
CA ASP A 120 -12.89 -30.38 13.94
C ASP A 120 -13.49 -30.80 12.58
N ALA A 121 -12.72 -31.52 11.74
CA ALA A 121 -13.13 -31.90 10.39
C ALA A 121 -13.85 -33.27 10.31
N GLU A 122 -13.84 -34.06 11.39
CA GLU A 122 -14.44 -35.39 11.44
C GLU A 122 -15.75 -35.40 12.22
N ASP A 123 -16.69 -34.54 11.88
CA ASP A 123 -18.10 -34.91 11.98
C ASP A 123 -18.95 -33.95 11.16
N ARG A 124 -20.15 -34.37 10.78
CA ARG A 124 -21.21 -33.62 10.05
C ARG A 124 -21.36 -33.97 8.58
N VAL A 125 -21.78 -35.22 8.35
CA VAL A 125 -22.86 -35.45 7.39
C VAL A 125 -24.12 -34.76 7.97
N ARG A 126 -24.33 -33.49 7.61
CA ARG A 126 -25.57 -32.75 7.94
C ARG A 126 -26.28 -32.34 6.66
N SER A 127 -27.59 -32.18 6.73
CA SER A 127 -28.44 -31.82 5.60
C SER A 127 -27.96 -30.53 4.90
N GLY A 128 -28.29 -30.34 3.62
CA GLY A 128 -27.92 -29.11 2.88
C GLY A 128 -28.37 -27.82 3.58
N ARG A 129 -29.49 -27.86 4.32
CA ARG A 129 -29.97 -26.76 5.17
C ARG A 129 -29.03 -26.46 6.32
N ASP A 130 -28.55 -27.48 7.03
CA ASP A 130 -27.64 -27.30 8.17
C ASP A 130 -26.28 -26.79 7.71
N TYR A 131 -25.81 -27.23 6.54
CA TYR A 131 -24.61 -26.69 5.90
C TYR A 131 -24.75 -25.20 5.57
N LEU A 132 -25.88 -24.79 4.97
CA LEU A 132 -26.14 -23.39 4.67
C LEU A 132 -26.21 -22.54 5.95
N LEU A 133 -26.85 -23.04 7.01
CA LEU A 133 -26.93 -22.37 8.31
C LEU A 133 -25.55 -22.25 8.99
N SER A 134 -24.72 -23.30 8.95
CA SER A 134 -23.37 -23.24 9.52
C SER A 134 -22.48 -22.26 8.77
N ARG A 135 -22.54 -22.25 7.44
CA ARG A 135 -21.78 -21.31 6.61
C ARG A 135 -22.21 -19.86 6.82
N ALA A 136 -23.51 -19.61 6.97
CA ALA A 136 -24.01 -18.27 7.29
C ALA A 136 -23.57 -17.80 8.68
N ALA A 137 -23.52 -18.69 9.67
CA ALA A 137 -23.02 -18.39 11.01
C ALA A 137 -21.51 -18.13 11.03
N GLU A 138 -20.74 -18.91 10.26
CA GLU A 138 -19.29 -18.71 10.08
C GLU A 138 -19.00 -17.36 9.42
N GLN A 139 -19.72 -17.01 8.35
CA GLN A 139 -19.56 -15.72 7.68
C GLN A 139 -19.85 -14.54 8.62
N ARG A 140 -20.93 -14.62 9.41
CA ARG A 140 -21.25 -13.57 10.40
C ARG A 140 -20.15 -13.40 11.44
N ARG A 141 -19.66 -14.50 12.01
CA ARG A 141 -18.54 -14.48 12.97
C ARG A 141 -17.27 -13.91 12.35
N ALA A 142 -16.96 -14.28 11.12
CA ALA A 142 -15.80 -13.73 10.41
C ALA A 142 -15.94 -12.21 10.24
N SER A 143 -17.12 -11.72 9.84
CA SER A 143 -17.39 -10.28 9.70
C SER A 143 -17.33 -9.53 11.03
N GLU A 144 -17.85 -10.10 12.11
CA GLU A 144 -17.76 -9.53 13.47
C GLU A 144 -16.31 -9.42 13.93
N VAL A 145 -15.53 -10.50 13.80
CA VAL A 145 -14.10 -10.49 14.13
C VAL A 145 -13.32 -9.47 13.30
N THR A 146 -13.55 -9.40 11.98
CA THR A 146 -12.88 -8.41 11.14
C THR A 146 -13.22 -7.00 11.59
N ARG A 147 -14.48 -6.73 11.97
CA ARG A 147 -14.90 -5.42 12.50
C ARG A 147 -14.22 -5.10 13.82
N ASP A 148 -14.23 -6.01 14.78
CA ASP A 148 -13.62 -5.86 16.11
C ASP A 148 -12.11 -5.59 16.05
N LEU A 149 -11.44 -6.12 15.01
CA LEU A 149 -10.03 -5.87 14.73
C LEU A 149 -9.80 -4.59 13.93
N HIS A 150 -10.72 -4.25 13.02
CA HIS A 150 -10.56 -3.10 12.13
C HIS A 150 -10.88 -1.77 12.80
N GLU A 151 -12.01 -1.67 13.51
CA GLU A 151 -12.49 -0.39 14.07
C GLU A 151 -11.46 0.28 14.99
N PRO A 152 -10.81 -0.43 15.94
CA PRO A 152 -9.83 0.21 16.82
C PRO A 152 -8.57 0.70 16.09
N LEU A 153 -8.22 0.08 14.96
CA LEU A 153 -7.13 0.52 14.09
C LEU A 153 -7.55 1.72 13.26
N ALA A 154 -8.75 1.68 12.67
CA ALA A 154 -9.29 2.77 11.87
C ALA A 154 -9.39 4.07 12.67
N GLU A 155 -9.81 4.01 13.95
CA GLU A 155 -9.87 5.17 14.85
C GLU A 155 -8.51 5.85 15.09
N ARG A 156 -7.40 5.13 14.88
CA ARG A 156 -6.02 5.64 15.06
C ARG A 156 -5.36 6.05 13.74
N ALA A 157 -6.05 5.88 12.63
CA ALA A 157 -5.60 6.23 11.29
C ALA A 157 -6.39 7.42 10.75
N ASP A 158 -5.78 8.21 9.88
CA ASP A 158 -6.46 9.30 9.16
C ASP A 158 -7.36 8.74 8.04
N ALA A 159 -7.01 7.57 7.50
CA ALA A 159 -7.80 6.81 6.55
C ALA A 159 -7.40 5.33 6.57
N SER A 160 -8.28 4.46 6.08
CA SER A 160 -8.00 3.03 5.96
C SER A 160 -8.61 2.44 4.68
N VAL A 161 -7.96 1.42 4.14
CA VAL A 161 -8.49 0.59 3.05
C VAL A 161 -8.51 -0.85 3.54
N LEU A 162 -9.67 -1.50 3.46
CA LEU A 162 -9.87 -2.89 3.87
C LEU A 162 -10.10 -3.76 2.63
N ARG A 163 -9.44 -4.92 2.58
CA ARG A 163 -9.75 -5.93 1.57
C ARG A 163 -11.07 -6.63 1.92
N GLU A 164 -12.06 -6.53 1.03
CA GLU A 164 -13.41 -7.07 1.25
C GLU A 164 -13.43 -8.61 1.43
N TYR A 165 -12.61 -9.31 0.63
CA TYR A 165 -12.50 -10.78 0.67
C TYR A 165 -11.03 -11.19 0.84
N PRO A 166 -10.54 -11.30 2.09
CA PRO A 166 -9.22 -11.86 2.36
C PRO A 166 -9.23 -13.37 2.05
N ALA A 167 -8.11 -13.88 1.52
CA ALA A 167 -7.97 -15.30 1.24
C ALA A 167 -7.49 -16.02 2.51
N PRO A 168 -8.05 -17.18 2.89
CA PRO A 168 -7.54 -17.95 4.01
C PRO A 168 -6.03 -18.21 3.88
N PRO A 169 -5.25 -18.16 4.97
CA PRO A 169 -5.69 -18.02 6.37
C PRO A 169 -5.92 -16.57 6.85
N ASP A 170 -5.87 -15.57 5.96
CA ASP A 170 -6.07 -14.17 6.35
C ASP A 170 -7.54 -13.94 6.77
N VAL A 171 -7.72 -13.37 7.97
CA VAL A 171 -9.00 -12.91 8.53
C VAL A 171 -9.22 -11.43 8.23
N MET A 172 -8.14 -10.65 8.22
CA MET A 172 -8.17 -9.23 7.91
C MET A 172 -6.92 -8.86 7.12
N VAL A 173 -7.08 -8.08 6.06
CA VAL A 173 -5.99 -7.41 5.36
C VAL A 173 -6.40 -5.96 5.17
N GLY A 174 -5.74 -5.06 5.90
CA GLY A 174 -6.01 -3.64 5.86
C GLY A 174 -4.74 -2.82 5.72
N THR A 175 -4.86 -1.65 5.10
CA THR A 175 -3.81 -0.63 5.07
C THR A 175 -4.34 0.64 5.71
N TYR A 176 -3.45 1.36 6.39
CA TYR A 176 -3.81 2.49 7.24
C TYR A 176 -2.88 3.65 6.93
N LEU A 177 -3.46 4.83 6.68
CA LEU A 177 -2.73 6.08 6.47
C LEU A 177 -2.67 6.84 7.78
N LEU A 178 -1.48 7.20 8.24
CA LEU A 178 -1.30 7.97 9.47
C LEU A 178 -0.07 8.87 9.41
N PRO A 179 0.01 9.92 10.25
CA PRO A 179 1.23 10.69 10.48
C PRO A 179 2.44 9.78 10.76
N ALA A 180 3.58 10.13 10.16
CA ALA A 180 4.81 9.33 10.22
C ALA A 180 5.31 9.08 11.66
N ASP A 181 5.13 10.05 12.54
CA ASP A 181 5.52 9.99 13.96
C ASP A 181 4.66 9.01 14.78
N ARG A 182 3.46 8.64 14.32
CA ARG A 182 2.59 7.65 14.97
C ARG A 182 2.82 6.21 14.49
N ALA A 183 3.68 6.00 13.49
CA ALA A 183 3.82 4.69 12.83
C ALA A 183 4.27 3.58 13.79
N THR A 184 5.27 3.84 14.63
CA THR A 184 5.78 2.86 15.59
C THR A 184 4.72 2.45 16.61
N ASP A 185 4.03 3.42 17.21
CA ASP A 185 2.99 3.17 18.21
C ASP A 185 1.79 2.43 17.61
N PHE A 186 1.40 2.80 16.39
CA PHE A 186 0.34 2.12 15.65
C PHE A 186 0.69 0.65 15.39
N SER A 187 1.91 0.37 14.93
CA SER A 187 2.37 -0.99 14.64
C SER A 187 2.38 -1.85 15.90
N ALA A 188 2.91 -1.35 17.02
CA ALA A 188 2.88 -2.05 18.29
C ALA A 188 1.45 -2.32 18.78
N TYR A 189 0.55 -1.35 18.60
CA TYR A 189 -0.86 -1.52 18.94
C TYR A 189 -1.53 -2.60 18.07
N ALA A 190 -1.26 -2.63 16.76
CA ALA A 190 -1.79 -3.64 15.85
C ALA A 190 -1.27 -5.04 16.17
N GLU A 191 0.00 -5.18 16.54
CA GLU A 191 0.57 -6.44 17.02
C GLU A 191 -0.11 -6.92 18.30
N ALA A 192 -0.27 -6.05 19.30
CA ALA A 192 -0.97 -6.38 20.54
C ALA A 192 -2.44 -6.76 20.27
N LEU A 193 -3.11 -6.04 19.38
CA LEU A 193 -4.48 -6.33 18.97
C LEU A 193 -4.62 -7.74 18.38
N GLY A 194 -3.67 -8.17 17.55
CA GLY A 194 -3.62 -9.52 16.99
C GLY A 194 -3.50 -10.63 18.02
N THR A 195 -3.11 -10.34 19.26
CA THR A 195 -2.99 -11.32 20.35
C THR A 195 -4.25 -11.47 21.19
N ARG A 196 -5.28 -10.63 20.98
CA ARG A 196 -6.55 -10.70 21.75
C ARG A 196 -7.31 -12.01 21.52
N HIS A 197 -7.10 -12.64 20.37
CA HIS A 197 -7.62 -13.96 20.07
C HIS A 197 -6.48 -14.98 20.08
N ALA A 198 -6.65 -16.05 20.84
CA ALA A 198 -5.60 -17.05 21.05
C ALA A 198 -5.11 -17.71 19.75
N ASP A 199 -5.98 -17.80 18.74
CA ASP A 199 -5.75 -18.44 17.45
C ASP A 199 -5.45 -17.45 16.32
N MET A 200 -5.05 -16.22 16.65
CA MET A 200 -4.70 -15.20 15.66
C MET A 200 -3.31 -14.62 15.87
N ARG A 201 -2.74 -14.11 14.77
CA ARG A 201 -1.51 -13.32 14.77
C ARG A 201 -1.61 -12.15 13.81
N ALA A 202 -0.98 -11.05 14.21
CA ALA A 202 -0.76 -9.92 13.33
C ALA A 202 0.59 -10.04 12.61
N HIS A 203 0.60 -9.65 11.34
CA HIS A 203 1.78 -9.30 10.58
C HIS A 203 1.65 -7.85 10.15
N VAL A 204 2.49 -7.00 10.70
CA VAL A 204 2.51 -5.57 10.43
C VAL A 204 3.71 -5.24 9.55
N THR A 205 3.51 -4.41 8.53
CA THR A 205 4.58 -3.96 7.62
C THR A 205 4.54 -2.45 7.45
N GLY A 206 5.71 -1.87 7.20
CA GLY A 206 5.88 -0.42 7.02
C GLY A 206 6.69 0.22 8.14
N PRO A 207 6.71 1.55 8.24
CA PRO A 207 5.94 2.49 7.40
C PRO A 207 6.41 2.54 5.94
N TRP A 208 5.46 2.61 5.00
CA TRP A 208 5.70 2.67 3.56
C TRP A 208 5.25 4.02 2.98
N PRO A 209 5.74 4.37 1.76
CA PRO A 209 5.05 5.34 0.91
C PRO A 209 3.56 4.97 0.71
N PRO A 210 2.66 5.95 0.53
CA PRO A 210 1.21 5.76 0.64
C PRO A 210 0.55 5.18 -0.64
N TYR A 211 1.04 4.03 -1.12
CA TYR A 211 0.59 3.37 -2.37
C TYR A 211 -0.92 3.11 -2.45
N ASN A 212 -1.59 2.80 -1.34
CA ASN A 212 -3.03 2.49 -1.33
C ASN A 212 -3.91 3.73 -1.14
N PHE A 213 -3.30 4.90 -0.94
CA PHE A 213 -4.01 6.16 -0.68
C PHE A 213 -3.84 7.21 -1.79
N VAL A 214 -3.18 6.84 -2.88
CA VAL A 214 -3.15 7.61 -4.12
C VAL A 214 -4.32 7.23 -5.03
N SER A 215 -4.86 8.21 -5.75
CA SER A 215 -5.98 8.02 -6.68
C SER A 215 -5.61 7.12 -7.87
N GLU A 216 -6.62 6.46 -8.46
CA GLU A 216 -6.43 5.36 -9.42
C GLU A 216 -5.70 5.76 -10.71
N GLY A 217 -5.59 7.04 -11.05
CA GLY A 217 -4.85 7.45 -12.24
C GLY A 217 -3.33 7.38 -12.09
N THR A 218 -2.79 7.18 -10.88
CA THR A 218 -1.34 7.00 -10.65
C THR A 218 -0.89 5.55 -10.88
N ARG A 219 -1.78 4.71 -11.44
CA ARG A 219 -1.61 3.27 -11.69
C ARG A 219 -1.09 2.95 -13.08
#